data_AF-A0A7W0FX90-F1
#
_entry.id   AF-A0A7W0FX90-F1
#
_cell.length_a   1.000
_cell.length_b   1.000
_cell.length_c   1.000
_cell.angle_alpha   90.00
_cell.angle_beta   90.00
_cell.angle_gamma   90.00
#
_symmetry.space_group_name_H-M   'P 1'
#
loop_
_entity.id
_entity.type
_entity.pdbx_description
1 polymer ?
#
loop_
_entity_poly.entity_id
_entity_poly.type
_entity_poly.pdbx_seq_one_letter_code
_entity_poly.pdbx_strand_id
1 'polypeptide(L)'
;GIIDNNLFSQFLIDWADHLRMKSKHEVVSMDGKTLRGNAQKQAGLDGLHLLNAWSVENGICIGHIEVGTKTNEITAILKLIKMLDLEGCIITTDALNTQKTTASAVIEAKGDYVLPVKGNHKDLLEDVKLLFGNSEQNNYRGFDADQFESKNDDHGRVEHRLYSVLDADDLPVAMEWEGMKSVGRVIRRRTYGE
;
A
#
# COMPACT_ATOMS: atom_id res chain seq x y z
N GLY A 1 -32.75 16.90 8.52
CA GLY A 1 -32.14 16.18 9.65
C GLY A 1 -30.67 16.06 9.38
N ILE A 2 -29.83 16.32 10.38
CA ILE A 2 -28.38 16.12 10.26
C ILE A 2 -28.14 14.62 10.45
N ILE A 3 -27.58 13.96 9.44
CA ILE A 3 -27.14 12.56 9.55
C ILE A 3 -25.84 12.56 10.35
N ASP A 4 -25.72 11.68 11.33
CA ASP A 4 -24.47 11.49 12.08
C ASP A 4 -23.40 10.90 11.16
N ASN A 5 -22.27 11.60 11.02
CA ASN A 5 -21.19 11.20 10.12
C ASN A 5 -20.61 9.83 10.47
N ASN A 6 -20.46 9.51 11.77
CA ASN A 6 -19.89 8.23 12.18
C ASN A 6 -20.86 7.10 11.87
N LEU A 7 -22.15 7.29 12.14
CA LEU A 7 -23.19 6.30 11.81
C LEU A 7 -23.28 6.06 10.31
N PHE A 8 -23.18 7.12 9.51
CA PHE A 8 -23.20 7.01 8.06
C PHE A 8 -21.96 6.31 7.51
N SER A 9 -20.77 6.66 8.01
CA SER A 9 -19.52 5.97 7.64
C SER A 9 -19.56 4.49 8.01
N GLN A 10 -20.08 4.14 9.21
CA GLN A 10 -20.25 2.74 9.59
C GLN A 10 -21.24 2.01 8.68
N PHE A 11 -22.39 2.62 8.38
CA PHE A 11 -23.35 2.05 7.43
C PHE A 11 -22.73 1.79 6.05
N LEU A 12 -21.91 2.70 5.54
CA LEU A 12 -21.23 2.51 4.26
C LEU A 12 -20.20 1.39 4.30
N ILE A 13 -19.46 1.24 5.41
CA ILE A 13 -18.53 0.12 5.61
C ILE A 13 -19.30 -1.19 5.63
N ASP A 14 -20.36 -1.28 6.45
CA ASP A 14 -21.18 -2.49 6.56
C ASP A 14 -21.80 -2.85 5.20
N TRP A 15 -22.36 -1.86 4.50
CA TRP A 15 -22.94 -2.07 3.17
C TRP A 15 -21.90 -2.52 2.14
N ALA A 16 -20.71 -1.92 2.14
CA ALA A 16 -19.62 -2.35 1.25
C ALA A 16 -19.15 -3.77 1.57
N ASP A 17 -19.07 -4.15 2.85
CA ASP A 17 -18.71 -5.52 3.24
C ASP A 17 -19.74 -6.55 2.75
N HIS A 18 -21.04 -6.19 2.74
CA HIS A 18 -22.09 -7.05 2.17
C HIS A 18 -21.97 -7.22 0.64
N LEU A 19 -21.42 -6.24 -0.06
CA LEU A 19 -21.19 -6.30 -1.52
C LEU A 19 -19.86 -6.96 -1.88
N ARG A 20 -18.91 -6.98 -0.95
CA ARG A 20 -17.55 -7.45 -1.16
C ARG A 20 -17.52 -8.97 -1.29
N MET A 21 -17.08 -9.44 -2.45
CA MET A 21 -16.72 -10.84 -2.62
C MET A 21 -15.33 -11.05 -2.03
N LYS A 22 -15.29 -11.51 -0.78
CA LYS A 22 -14.04 -11.82 -0.07
C LYS A 22 -13.33 -12.97 -0.76
N SER A 23 -12.06 -12.78 -1.08
CA SER A 23 -11.21 -13.82 -1.65
C SER A 23 -9.86 -13.84 -0.94
N LYS A 24 -9.21 -15.01 -0.95
CA LYS A 24 -7.87 -15.13 -0.39
C LYS A 24 -6.91 -14.31 -1.24
N HIS A 25 -6.10 -13.47 -0.60
CA HIS A 25 -5.16 -12.53 -1.22
C HIS A 25 -5.81 -11.35 -1.97
N GLU A 26 -7.04 -10.97 -1.62
CA GLU A 26 -7.65 -9.73 -2.12
C GLU A 26 -6.75 -8.53 -1.82
N VAL A 27 -6.48 -7.70 -2.82
CA VAL A 27 -5.62 -6.52 -2.66
C VAL A 27 -6.46 -5.33 -2.21
N VAL A 28 -6.14 -4.82 -1.02
CA VAL A 28 -6.76 -3.60 -0.47
C VAL A 28 -5.72 -2.48 -0.48
N SER A 29 -5.95 -1.47 -1.32
CA SER A 29 -5.12 -0.26 -1.36
C SER A 29 -5.64 0.78 -0.38
N MET A 30 -4.79 1.25 0.53
CA MET A 30 -5.09 2.34 1.47
C MET A 30 -4.34 3.61 1.08
N ASP A 31 -5.09 4.65 0.68
CA ASP A 31 -4.51 5.91 0.16
C ASP A 31 -5.33 7.15 0.55
N GLY A 32 -4.61 8.23 0.88
CA GLY A 32 -5.15 9.52 1.25
C GLY A 32 -5.46 10.40 0.04
N LYS A 33 -6.71 10.84 -0.12
CA LYS A 33 -7.15 11.72 -1.21
C LYS A 33 -7.75 13.01 -0.68
N THR A 34 -7.25 14.14 -1.17
CA THR A 34 -7.87 15.47 -0.93
C THR A 34 -8.92 15.75 -1.99
N LEU A 35 -10.17 15.96 -1.56
CA LEU A 35 -11.24 16.46 -2.42
C LEU A 35 -11.07 17.97 -2.60
N ARG A 36 -10.70 18.38 -3.82
CA ARG A 36 -10.34 19.78 -4.13
C ARG A 36 -11.49 20.66 -4.62
N GLY A 37 -12.70 20.12 -4.75
CA GLY A 37 -13.89 20.78 -5.28
C GLY A 37 -15.09 20.78 -4.31
N ASN A 38 -14.85 20.83 -3.00
CA ASN A 38 -15.89 20.81 -1.98
C ASN A 38 -16.23 22.20 -1.42
N ALA A 39 -17.34 22.27 -0.70
CA ALA A 39 -17.85 23.51 -0.08
C ALA A 39 -16.86 24.13 0.94
N GLN A 40 -16.03 23.31 1.62
CA GLN A 40 -14.98 23.82 2.53
C GLN A 40 -14.00 24.72 1.80
N LYS A 41 -13.55 24.31 0.61
CA LYS A 41 -12.66 25.15 -0.20
C LYS A 41 -13.33 26.43 -0.69
N GLN A 42 -14.63 26.38 -1.02
CA GLN A 42 -15.41 27.58 -1.36
C GLN A 42 -15.53 28.56 -0.19
N ALA A 43 -15.47 28.05 1.05
CA ALA A 43 -15.42 28.83 2.28
C ALA A 43 -13.98 29.23 2.70
N GLY A 44 -12.96 28.95 1.87
CA GLY A 44 -11.56 29.28 2.17
C GLY A 44 -10.87 28.36 3.18
N LEU A 45 -11.50 27.22 3.53
CA LEU A 45 -10.93 26.19 4.41
C LEU A 45 -10.16 25.15 3.59
N ASP A 46 -9.25 24.42 4.25
CA ASP A 46 -8.56 23.29 3.64
C ASP A 46 -9.57 22.26 3.11
N GLY A 47 -9.27 21.67 1.95
CA GLY A 47 -10.16 20.68 1.34
C GLY A 47 -10.18 19.38 2.16
N LEU A 48 -11.37 18.82 2.40
CA LEU A 48 -11.59 17.50 2.98
C LEU A 48 -10.59 16.46 2.46
N HIS A 49 -9.81 15.90 3.39
CA HIS A 49 -8.87 14.82 3.12
C HIS A 49 -9.42 13.52 3.68
N LEU A 50 -9.55 12.51 2.81
CA LEU A 50 -10.10 11.20 3.15
C LEU A 50 -9.05 10.13 2.92
N LEU A 51 -8.77 9.33 3.94
CA LEU A 51 -8.07 8.07 3.78
C LEU A 51 -9.08 7.00 3.38
N ASN A 52 -8.87 6.33 2.26
CA ASN A 52 -9.80 5.31 1.74
C ASN A 52 -9.10 3.95 1.68
N ALA A 53 -9.84 2.89 1.99
CA ALA A 53 -9.50 1.50 1.72
C ALA A 53 -10.28 1.03 0.49
N TRP A 54 -9.55 0.67 -0.56
CA TRP A 54 -10.10 0.29 -1.85
C TRP A 54 -9.81 -1.17 -2.16
N SER A 55 -10.85 -1.98 -2.32
CA SER A 55 -10.73 -3.34 -2.83
C SER A 55 -10.49 -3.30 -4.34
N VAL A 56 -9.32 -3.77 -4.79
CA VAL A 56 -8.92 -3.72 -6.19
C VAL A 56 -9.78 -4.63 -7.04
N GLU A 57 -9.98 -5.88 -6.60
CA GLU A 57 -10.73 -6.91 -7.31
C GLU A 57 -12.22 -6.59 -7.37
N ASN A 58 -12.79 -6.06 -6.28
CA ASN A 58 -14.21 -5.70 -6.24
C ASN A 58 -14.47 -4.32 -6.84
N GLY A 59 -13.46 -3.46 -6.97
CA GLY A 59 -13.62 -2.11 -7.52
C GLY A 59 -14.48 -1.19 -6.65
N ILE A 60 -14.44 -1.37 -5.33
CA ILE A 60 -15.24 -0.61 -4.36
C ILE A 60 -14.41 -0.08 -3.20
N CYS A 61 -14.87 1.03 -2.61
CA CYS A 61 -14.35 1.54 -1.35
C CYS A 61 -14.99 0.75 -0.20
N ILE A 62 -14.19 0.03 0.57
CA ILE A 62 -14.65 -0.82 1.69
C ILE A 62 -14.57 -0.09 3.04
N GLY A 63 -13.90 1.06 3.08
CA GLY A 63 -13.89 1.93 4.26
C GLY A 63 -13.19 3.25 4.00
N HIS A 64 -13.54 4.26 4.79
CA HIS A 64 -12.93 5.58 4.70
C HIS A 64 -12.92 6.27 6.06
N ILE A 65 -11.95 7.14 6.28
CA ILE A 65 -11.84 8.00 7.45
C ILE A 65 -11.47 9.41 7.02
N GLU A 66 -12.17 10.40 7.57
CA GLU A 66 -11.76 11.81 7.45
C GLU A 66 -10.48 12.06 8.25
N VAL A 67 -9.54 12.73 7.61
CA VAL A 67 -8.25 13.07 8.20
C VAL A 67 -8.09 14.59 8.14
N GLY A 68 -7.93 15.22 9.30
CA GLY A 68 -7.84 16.68 9.37
C GLY A 68 -6.57 17.26 8.71
N THR A 69 -5.43 16.58 8.81
CA THR A 69 -4.15 17.00 8.20
C THR A 69 -3.36 15.79 7.74
N LYS A 70 -2.48 15.95 6.75
CA LYS A 70 -1.65 14.86 6.17
C LYS A 70 -0.84 14.07 7.22
N THR A 71 -0.37 14.72 8.29
CA THR A 71 0.36 14.03 9.38
C THR A 71 -0.51 13.07 10.19
N ASN A 72 -1.83 13.28 10.19
CA ASN A 72 -2.76 12.42 10.91
C ASN A 72 -3.09 11.13 10.13
N GLU A 73 -2.68 11.02 8.86
CA GLU A 73 -2.89 9.81 8.03
C GLU A 73 -2.25 8.57 8.68
N ILE A 74 -1.07 8.69 9.28
CA ILE A 74 -0.37 7.58 9.96
C ILE A 74 -1.22 7.03 11.12
N THR A 75 -1.93 7.89 11.85
CA THR A 75 -2.84 7.41 12.90
C THR A 75 -4.18 6.94 12.36
N ALA A 76 -4.64 7.51 11.26
CA ALA A 76 -5.90 7.17 10.63
C ALA A 76 -5.84 5.78 9.97
N ILE A 77 -4.71 5.40 9.36
CA ILE A 77 -4.57 4.07 8.74
C ILE A 77 -4.67 2.96 9.77
N LEU A 78 -4.07 3.14 10.96
CA LEU A 78 -4.18 2.17 12.04
C LEU A 78 -5.63 2.01 12.53
N LYS A 79 -6.42 3.09 12.54
CA LYS A 79 -7.85 3.01 12.86
C LYS A 79 -8.62 2.30 11.76
N LEU A 80 -8.33 2.63 10.50
CA LEU A 80 -9.00 2.04 9.35
C LEU A 80 -8.77 0.53 9.27
N ILE A 81 -7.53 0.07 9.51
CA ILE A 81 -7.19 -1.36 9.58
C ILE A 81 -8.05 -2.07 10.65
N LYS A 82 -8.20 -1.47 11.83
CA LYS A 82 -8.98 -2.05 12.94
C LYS A 82 -10.49 -2.10 12.70
N MET A 83 -11.01 -1.28 11.81
CA MET A 83 -12.44 -1.19 11.50
C MET A 83 -12.87 -2.17 10.41
N LEU A 84 -11.93 -2.76 9.67
CA LEU A 84 -12.21 -3.57 8.49
C LEU A 84 -11.88 -5.03 8.74
N ASP A 85 -12.68 -5.93 8.16
CA ASP A 85 -12.32 -7.34 8.04
C ASP A 85 -11.28 -7.52 6.93
N LEU A 86 -10.03 -7.73 7.32
CA LEU A 86 -8.87 -7.80 6.42
C LEU A 86 -8.19 -9.18 6.45
N GLU A 87 -8.81 -10.18 7.08
CA GLU A 87 -8.22 -11.52 7.19
C GLU A 87 -7.93 -12.09 5.78
N GLY A 88 -6.68 -12.48 5.56
CA GLY A 88 -6.19 -13.01 4.28
C GLY A 88 -6.08 -11.99 3.13
N CYS A 89 -6.24 -10.70 3.39
CA CYS A 89 -6.08 -9.63 2.39
C CYS A 89 -4.61 -9.18 2.29
N ILE A 90 -4.21 -8.67 1.13
CA ILE A 90 -2.92 -8.01 0.92
C ILE A 90 -3.12 -6.50 0.98
N ILE A 91 -2.58 -5.87 2.02
CA ILE A 91 -2.68 -4.43 2.23
C ILE A 91 -1.52 -3.72 1.53
N THR A 92 -1.85 -2.74 0.70
CA THR A 92 -0.86 -1.86 0.06
C THR A 92 -1.12 -0.42 0.47
N THR A 93 -0.05 0.35 0.66
CA THR A 93 -0.16 1.74 1.07
C THR A 93 0.80 2.62 0.27
N ASP A 94 0.65 3.93 0.42
CA ASP A 94 1.67 4.86 -0.04
C ASP A 94 2.94 4.81 0.84
N ALA A 95 3.99 5.50 0.41
CA ALA A 95 5.27 5.52 1.11
C ALA A 95 5.21 6.26 2.45
N LEU A 96 4.25 7.17 2.66
CA LEU A 96 4.09 7.84 3.95
C LEU A 96 3.69 6.84 5.04
N ASN A 97 2.80 5.90 4.68
CA ASN A 97 2.25 4.89 5.59
C ASN A 97 3.07 3.60 5.68
N THR A 98 4.17 3.48 4.93
CA THR A 98 5.20 2.46 5.17
C THR A 98 5.80 2.70 6.55
N GLN A 99 5.24 2.07 7.58
CA GLN A 99 5.66 2.20 8.98
C GLN A 99 5.62 0.81 9.64
N LYS A 100 6.52 0.56 10.58
CA LYS A 100 6.55 -0.72 11.33
C LYS A 100 5.22 -0.99 12.04
N THR A 101 4.62 0.05 12.61
CA THR A 101 3.30 -0.03 13.24
C THR A 101 2.18 -0.39 12.26
N THR A 102 2.29 0.04 10.99
CA THR A 102 1.34 -0.35 9.94
C THR A 102 1.49 -1.83 9.64
N ALA A 103 2.72 -2.33 9.46
CA ALA A 103 3.00 -3.75 9.25
C ALA A 103 2.42 -4.60 10.40
N SER A 104 2.74 -4.26 11.66
CA SER A 104 2.19 -4.93 12.84
C SER A 104 0.66 -4.94 12.88
N ALA A 105 0.02 -3.80 12.59
CA ALA A 105 -1.45 -3.74 12.59
C ALA A 105 -2.08 -4.62 11.51
N VAL A 106 -1.44 -4.75 10.34
CA VAL A 106 -1.91 -5.64 9.28
C VAL A 106 -1.77 -7.11 9.68
N ILE A 107 -0.64 -7.50 10.27
CA ILE A 107 -0.42 -8.86 10.77
C ILE A 107 -1.40 -9.20 11.91
N GLU A 108 -1.65 -8.27 12.84
CA GLU A 108 -2.65 -8.43 13.90
C GLU A 108 -4.06 -8.63 13.32
N ALA A 109 -4.39 -7.96 12.22
CA ALA A 109 -5.62 -8.15 11.46
C ALA A 109 -5.62 -9.41 10.57
N LYS A 110 -4.58 -10.27 10.69
CA LYS A 110 -4.36 -11.49 9.90
C LYS A 110 -4.32 -11.25 8.38
N GLY A 111 -3.91 -10.06 7.97
CA GLY A 111 -3.59 -9.75 6.58
C GLY A 111 -2.10 -9.93 6.28
N ASP A 112 -1.77 -9.84 5.01
CA ASP A 112 -0.41 -9.68 4.50
C ASP A 112 -0.23 -8.23 4.00
N TYR A 113 1.00 -7.77 3.77
CA TYR A 113 1.24 -6.41 3.27
C TYR A 113 2.30 -6.35 2.17
N VAL A 114 2.20 -5.30 1.34
CA VAL A 114 3.28 -4.85 0.45
C VAL A 114 3.43 -3.34 0.62
N LEU A 115 4.51 -2.92 1.29
CA LEU A 115 4.76 -1.52 1.61
C LEU A 115 5.95 -0.97 0.80
N PRO A 116 5.80 0.17 0.09
CA PRO A 116 6.88 0.73 -0.71
C PRO A 116 7.94 1.41 0.17
N VAL A 117 9.19 0.98 0.03
CA VAL A 117 10.34 1.62 0.68
C VAL A 117 10.94 2.68 -0.24
N LYS A 118 11.09 3.92 0.26
CA LYS A 118 11.76 5.03 -0.41
C LYS A 118 12.67 5.74 0.59
N GLY A 119 12.94 7.03 0.39
CA GLY A 119 13.77 7.83 1.31
C GLY A 119 13.16 8.08 2.70
N ASN A 120 11.95 7.59 2.97
CA ASN A 120 11.31 7.60 4.28
C ASN A 120 11.95 6.62 5.27
N HIS A 121 12.61 5.55 4.79
CA HIS A 121 13.41 4.62 5.60
C HIS A 121 14.77 4.44 4.94
N LYS A 122 15.69 5.36 5.19
CA LYS A 122 16.98 5.41 4.50
C LYS A 122 17.80 4.14 4.72
N ASP A 123 17.92 3.69 5.97
CA ASP A 123 18.74 2.54 6.33
C ASP A 123 18.18 1.27 5.68
N LEU A 124 16.86 1.02 5.79
CA LEU A 124 16.18 -0.08 5.10
C LEU A 124 16.37 -0.01 3.58
N LEU A 125 16.28 1.18 2.99
CA LEU A 125 16.49 1.35 1.55
C LEU A 125 17.93 1.03 1.14
N GLU A 126 18.92 1.41 1.95
CA GLU A 126 20.33 1.11 1.72
C GLU A 126 20.62 -0.38 1.85
N ASP A 127 20.10 -1.04 2.88
CA ASP A 127 20.22 -2.49 3.07
C ASP A 127 19.59 -3.27 1.92
N VAL A 128 18.39 -2.89 1.49
CA VAL A 128 17.72 -3.50 0.33
C VAL A 128 18.54 -3.30 -0.94
N LYS A 129 19.09 -2.12 -1.17
CA LYS A 129 19.97 -1.86 -2.32
C LYS A 129 21.24 -2.71 -2.28
N LEU A 130 21.84 -2.86 -1.10
CA LEU A 130 23.03 -3.68 -0.91
C LEU A 130 22.73 -5.16 -1.19
N LEU A 131 21.63 -5.68 -0.66
CA LEU A 131 21.19 -7.05 -0.92
C LEU A 131 21.02 -7.31 -2.42
N PHE A 132 20.26 -6.45 -3.12
CA PHE A 132 20.07 -6.59 -4.56
C PHE A 132 21.41 -6.45 -5.32
N GLY A 133 22.27 -5.50 -4.94
CA GLY A 133 23.59 -5.33 -5.57
C GLY A 133 24.48 -6.57 -5.40
N ASN A 134 24.50 -7.18 -4.21
CA ASN A 134 25.24 -8.40 -3.94
C ASN A 134 24.65 -9.60 -4.72
N SER A 135 23.33 -9.71 -4.77
CA SER A 135 22.65 -10.77 -5.53
C SER A 135 23.00 -10.67 -7.03
N GLU A 136 23.00 -9.47 -7.61
CA GLU A 136 23.33 -9.27 -9.03
C GLU A 136 24.78 -9.59 -9.34
N GLN A 137 25.72 -9.15 -8.49
CA GLN A 137 27.15 -9.45 -8.66
C GLN A 137 27.43 -10.96 -8.67
N ASN A 138 26.63 -11.73 -7.94
CA ASN A 138 26.73 -13.19 -7.86
C ASN A 138 25.81 -13.92 -8.86
N ASN A 139 25.14 -13.22 -9.78
CA ASN A 139 24.12 -13.77 -10.67
C ASN A 139 23.03 -14.57 -9.92
N TYR A 140 22.61 -14.04 -8.76
CA TYR A 140 21.62 -14.61 -7.84
C TYR A 140 22.00 -15.99 -7.26
N ARG A 141 23.25 -16.45 -7.44
CA ARG A 141 23.71 -17.72 -6.87
C ARG A 141 23.82 -17.61 -5.36
N GLY A 142 23.17 -18.52 -4.64
CA GLY A 142 23.14 -18.53 -3.19
C GLY A 142 22.06 -17.63 -2.57
N PHE A 143 21.19 -17.04 -3.39
CA PHE A 143 20.04 -16.27 -2.96
C PHE A 143 18.76 -16.99 -3.38
N ASP A 144 17.75 -17.01 -2.52
CA ASP A 144 16.40 -17.41 -2.92
C ASP A 144 15.74 -16.23 -3.65
N ALA A 145 15.58 -16.37 -4.96
CA ALA A 145 15.28 -15.26 -5.85
C ALA A 145 14.29 -15.65 -6.96
N ASP A 146 13.24 -14.86 -7.10
CA ASP A 146 12.29 -14.94 -8.21
C ASP A 146 12.38 -13.71 -9.11
N GLN A 147 12.24 -13.91 -10.43
CA GLN A 147 12.24 -12.83 -11.40
C GLN A 147 11.08 -12.97 -12.39
N PHE A 148 10.47 -11.83 -12.71
CA PHE A 148 9.39 -11.74 -13.68
C PHE A 148 9.54 -10.48 -14.54
N GLU A 149 9.25 -10.57 -15.83
CA GLU A 149 9.26 -9.42 -16.74
C GLU A 149 7.87 -9.20 -17.33
N SER A 150 7.46 -7.94 -17.42
CA SER A 150 6.26 -7.52 -18.16
C SER A 150 6.62 -6.45 -19.19
N LYS A 151 6.00 -6.52 -20.36
CA LYS A 151 6.08 -5.52 -21.42
C LYS A 151 4.66 -5.09 -21.80
N ASN A 152 4.37 -3.80 -21.63
CA ASN A 152 3.10 -3.21 -22.08
C ASN A 152 3.38 -2.17 -23.16
N ASP A 153 2.60 -2.21 -24.23
CA ASP A 153 2.57 -1.20 -25.27
C ASP A 153 1.20 -0.52 -25.24
N ASP A 154 1.17 0.76 -24.89
CA ASP A 154 -0.07 1.51 -24.74
C ASP A 154 0.12 2.99 -25.07
N HIS A 155 -0.77 3.53 -25.91
CA HIS A 155 -0.77 4.94 -26.36
C HIS A 155 0.60 5.43 -26.90
N GLY A 156 1.35 4.60 -27.63
CA GLY A 156 2.67 4.94 -28.20
C GLY A 156 3.82 4.92 -27.18
N ARG A 157 3.56 4.41 -25.97
CA ARG A 157 4.55 4.21 -24.92
C ARG A 157 4.75 2.72 -24.69
N VAL A 158 6.00 2.28 -24.86
CA VAL A 158 6.39 0.93 -24.46
C VAL A 158 7.01 0.99 -23.06
N GLU A 159 6.43 0.24 -22.14
CA GLU A 159 6.85 0.13 -20.74
C GLU A 159 7.30 -1.30 -20.46
N HIS A 160 8.59 -1.45 -20.14
CA HIS A 160 9.19 -2.69 -19.66
C HIS A 160 9.37 -2.60 -18.15
N ARG A 161 8.91 -3.62 -17.42
CA ARG A 161 9.14 -3.77 -15.98
C ARG A 161 9.80 -5.11 -15.71
N LEU A 162 10.93 -5.07 -15.02
CA LEU A 162 11.57 -6.24 -14.42
C LEU A 162 11.30 -6.23 -12.92
N TYR A 163 10.72 -7.31 -12.45
CA TYR A 163 10.44 -7.59 -11.05
C TYR A 163 11.48 -8.59 -10.55
N SER A 164 12.01 -8.35 -9.36
CA SER A 164 12.89 -9.28 -8.66
C SER A 164 12.46 -9.34 -7.21
N VAL A 165 12.34 -10.53 -6.64
CA VAL A 165 12.01 -10.74 -5.23
C VAL A 165 13.14 -11.56 -4.61
N LEU A 166 13.58 -11.18 -3.42
CA LEU A 166 14.54 -11.91 -2.60
C LEU A 166 13.93 -12.18 -1.24
N ASP A 167 14.31 -13.29 -0.62
CA ASP A 167 14.01 -13.55 0.79
C ASP A 167 14.58 -12.42 1.68
N ALA A 168 13.86 -12.12 2.76
CA ALA A 168 14.27 -11.12 3.75
C ALA A 168 15.19 -11.69 4.84
N ASP A 169 15.44 -13.00 4.90
CA ASP A 169 16.30 -13.65 5.88
C ASP A 169 17.72 -13.05 5.94
N ASP A 170 18.25 -12.59 4.79
CA ASP A 170 19.55 -11.94 4.68
C ASP A 170 19.55 -10.44 5.07
N LEU A 171 18.41 -9.89 5.52
CA LEU A 171 18.25 -8.50 5.96
C LEU A 171 18.09 -8.42 7.48
N PRO A 172 19.13 -8.00 8.23
CA PRO A 172 19.03 -7.86 9.68
C PRO A 172 17.88 -6.96 10.14
N VAL A 173 17.59 -5.90 9.37
CA VAL A 173 16.50 -4.95 9.65
C VAL A 173 15.10 -5.56 9.44
N ALA A 174 14.98 -6.67 8.70
CA ALA A 174 13.68 -7.34 8.48
C ALA A 174 13.05 -7.82 9.80
N MET A 175 13.86 -8.14 10.81
CA MET A 175 13.38 -8.51 12.15
C MET A 175 12.58 -7.39 12.83
N GLU A 176 12.75 -6.13 12.41
CA GLU A 176 12.00 -4.99 12.92
C GLU A 176 10.65 -4.77 12.22
N TRP A 177 10.37 -5.53 11.16
CA TRP A 177 9.13 -5.50 10.38
C TRP A 177 8.38 -6.80 10.58
N GLU A 178 7.37 -6.76 11.44
CA GLU A 178 6.59 -7.95 11.81
C GLU A 178 6.00 -8.65 10.58
N GLY A 179 6.31 -9.95 10.43
CA GLY A 179 5.79 -10.76 9.32
C GLY A 179 6.47 -10.52 7.95
N MET A 180 7.52 -9.70 7.89
CA MET A 180 8.29 -9.49 6.66
C MET A 180 8.96 -10.79 6.21
N LYS A 181 8.68 -11.23 4.97
CA LYS A 181 9.25 -12.46 4.39
C LYS A 181 10.15 -12.22 3.18
N SER A 182 9.99 -11.08 2.51
CA SER A 182 10.70 -10.83 1.26
C SER A 182 10.84 -9.34 0.98
N VAL A 183 11.77 -9.01 0.09
CA VAL A 183 11.91 -7.69 -0.51
C VAL A 183 11.79 -7.78 -2.03
N GLY A 184 10.96 -6.91 -2.57
CA GLY A 184 10.76 -6.77 -4.01
C GLY A 184 11.45 -5.53 -4.57
N ARG A 185 12.00 -5.65 -5.77
CA ARG A 185 12.49 -4.54 -6.58
C ARG A 185 11.82 -4.54 -7.94
N VAL A 186 11.42 -3.35 -8.38
CA VAL A 186 10.86 -3.14 -9.72
C VAL A 186 11.72 -2.13 -10.47
N ILE A 187 12.32 -2.57 -11.57
CA ILE A 187 13.04 -1.70 -12.52
C ILE A 187 12.11 -1.42 -13.69
N ARG A 188 11.85 -0.14 -13.95
CA ARG A 188 10.96 0.31 -15.03
C ARG A 188 11.73 1.08 -16.09
N ARG A 189 11.66 0.62 -17.34
CA ARG A 189 12.17 1.34 -18.52
C ARG A 189 11.00 1.76 -19.39
N ARG A 190 11.02 3.01 -19.85
CA ARG A 190 10.02 3.57 -20.75
C ARG A 190 10.71 4.06 -22.00
N THR A 191 10.22 3.63 -23.15
CA THR A 191 10.59 4.18 -24.45
C THR A 191 9.35 4.84 -25.05
N TYR A 192 9.52 6.07 -25.50
CA TYR A 192 8.51 6.80 -26.26
C TYR A 192 8.80 6.52 -27.73
N GLY A 193 7.78 6.15 -28.51
CA GLY A 193 7.90 6.16 -29.96
C GLY A 193 8.18 7.59 -30.44
N GLU A 194 9.01 7.72 -31.48
CA GLU A 194 9.19 8.98 -32.22
C GLU A 194 7.88 9.46 -32.87
#